data_AF-A0A897N9P7-F1
#
_entry.id   AF-A0A897N9P7-F1
#
_cell.length_a   1.000
_cell.length_b   1.000
_cell.length_c   1.000
_cell.angle_alpha   90.00
_cell.angle_beta   90.00
_cell.angle_gamma   90.00
#
_symmetry.space_group_name_H-M   'P 1'
#
loop_
_entity.id
_entity.type
_entity.pdbx_description
1 polymer ?
#
loop_
_entity_poly.entity_id
_entity_poly.type
_entity_poly.pdbx_seq_one_letter_code
_entity_poly.pdbx_strand_id
1 'polypeptide(L)' 'MELFEIYDKVSFGDATIAAYMERKGIEYLYSFDDDFDTIDGITRLETPDDPFI' A
#
# COMPACT_ATOMS: atom_id res chain seq x y z
N MET A 1 5.87 25.36 -13.65
CA MET A 1 6.86 24.28 -13.73
C MET A 1 7.11 23.85 -12.30
N GLU A 2 6.49 22.71 -11.97
CA GLU A 2 6.80 21.75 -10.90
C GLU A 2 7.12 22.28 -9.50
N LEU A 3 6.08 22.58 -8.73
CA LEU A 3 6.16 22.74 -7.27
C LEU A 3 5.74 21.47 -6.49
N PHE A 4 5.40 20.40 -7.20
CA PHE A 4 4.83 19.18 -6.60
C PHE A 4 5.67 17.93 -6.84
N GLU A 5 6.96 18.08 -7.11
CA GLU A 5 7.85 16.98 -7.46
C GLU A 5 8.79 16.57 -6.31
N ILE A 6 8.30 16.58 -5.05
CA ILE A 6 9.18 16.31 -3.89
C ILE A 6 8.85 15.04 -3.09
N TYR A 7 7.70 14.38 -3.23
CA TYR A 7 7.50 13.05 -2.61
C TYR A 7 6.57 12.15 -3.43
N ASP A 8 7.09 11.63 -4.53
CA ASP A 8 6.34 10.85 -5.52
C ASP A 8 6.24 9.36 -5.16
N LYS A 9 5.82 8.99 -3.94
CA LYS A 9 5.78 7.56 -3.59
C LYS A 9 4.57 7.02 -2.84
N VAL A 10 3.81 7.83 -2.12
CA VAL A 10 2.64 7.34 -1.36
C VAL A 10 1.65 8.49 -1.22
N SER A 11 0.42 8.34 -1.72
CA SER A 11 -0.61 9.36 -1.49
C SER A 11 -0.94 9.46 0.01
N PHE A 12 -1.55 10.57 0.45
CA PHE A 12 -2.00 10.67 1.84
C PHE A 12 -2.96 9.53 2.22
N GLY A 13 -3.79 9.06 1.28
CA GLY A 13 -4.67 7.92 1.49
C GLY A 13 -3.89 6.65 1.79
N ASP A 14 -2.91 6.33 0.94
CA ASP A 14 -2.11 5.11 1.07
C ASP A 14 -1.27 5.13 2.35
N ALA A 15 -0.76 6.30 2.74
CA ALA A 15 -0.04 6.47 3.99
C ALA A 15 -0.93 6.18 5.22
N THR A 16 -2.20 6.58 5.18
CA THR A 16 -3.14 6.28 6.28
C THR A 16 -3.50 4.79 6.35
N ILE A 17 -3.60 4.12 5.20
CA ILE A 17 -3.82 2.67 5.13
C ILE A 17 -2.61 1.94 5.69
N ALA A 18 -1.40 2.27 5.23
CA ALA A 18 -0.16 1.66 5.69
C ALA A 18 0.05 1.82 7.21
N ALA A 19 -0.17 3.03 7.75
CA ALA A 19 -0.06 3.28 9.19
C ALA A 19 -1.10 2.48 10.01
N TYR A 20 -2.30 2.28 9.47
CA TYR A 20 -3.31 1.44 10.12
C TYR A 20 -2.91 -0.03 10.12
N MET A 21 -2.40 -0.53 8.99
CA MET A 21 -1.92 -1.90 8.84
C MET A 21 -0.77 -2.20 9.80
N GLU A 22 0.24 -1.32 9.87
CA GLU A 22 1.34 -1.41 10.83
C GLU A 22 0.82 -1.51 12.27
N ARG A 23 -0.08 -0.58 12.67
CA ARG A 23 -0.67 -0.55 14.02
C ARG A 23 -1.43 -1.84 14.37
N LYS A 24 -1.98 -2.53 13.37
CA LYS A 24 -2.78 -3.74 13.54
C LYS A 24 -2.03 -5.03 13.27
N GLY A 25 -0.78 -4.97 12.79
CA GLY A 25 -0.03 -6.14 12.36
C GLY A 25 -0.69 -6.85 11.17
N ILE A 26 -1.25 -6.08 10.23
CA ILE A 26 -1.87 -6.62 9.01
C ILE A 26 -0.81 -6.56 7.90
N GLU A 27 -0.52 -7.70 7.29
CA GLU A 27 0.54 -7.83 6.27
C GLU A 27 -0.01 -7.87 4.84
N TYR A 28 -1.30 -8.17 4.65
CA TYR A 28 -1.89 -8.36 3.32
C TYR A 28 -2.96 -7.31 3.03
N LEU A 29 -2.87 -6.69 1.84
CA LEU A 29 -3.83 -5.71 1.35
C LEU A 29 -4.33 -6.12 -0.03
N TYR A 30 -5.63 -6.33 -0.18
CA TYR A 30 -6.24 -6.43 -1.50
C TYR A 30 -6.40 -5.04 -2.10
N SER A 31 -5.70 -4.77 -3.20
CA SER A 31 -5.72 -3.47 -3.88
C SER A 31 -5.32 -3.59 -5.35
N PHE A 32 -5.93 -2.75 -6.19
CA PHE A 32 -5.53 -2.57 -7.58
C PHE A 32 -4.46 -1.49 -7.76
N ASP A 33 -4.12 -0.78 -6.68
CA ASP A 33 -3.11 0.28 -6.67
C ASP A 33 -1.73 -0.33 -6.38
N ASP A 34 -0.82 -0.27 -7.34
CA ASP A 34 0.52 -0.83 -7.26
C ASP A 34 1.51 0.01 -6.44
N ASP A 35 1.12 1.21 -6.00
CA ASP A 35 1.96 2.05 -5.14
C ASP A 35 2.29 1.35 -3.80
N PHE A 36 1.41 0.45 -3.33
CA PHE A 36 1.64 -0.36 -2.12
C PHE A 36 2.77 -1.37 -2.26
N ASP A 37 3.17 -1.75 -3.48
CA ASP A 37 4.28 -2.68 -3.72
C ASP A 37 5.63 -2.09 -3.27
N THR A 38 5.67 -0.79 -2.99
CA THR A 38 6.85 -0.07 -2.49
C THR A 38 6.93 0.02 -0.96
N ILE A 39 5.91 -0.46 -0.24
CA ILE A 39 5.81 -0.32 1.22
C ILE A 39 6.23 -1.62 1.91
N ASP A 40 7.36 -1.59 2.62
CA ASP A 40 7.85 -2.73 3.39
C ASP A 40 6.82 -3.21 4.42
N GLY A 41 6.64 -4.54 4.51
CA GLY A 41 5.69 -5.17 5.43
C GLY A 41 4.25 -5.25 4.91
N ILE A 42 3.98 -4.72 3.72
CA ILE A 42 2.71 -4.89 3.01
C ILE A 42 2.94 -5.81 1.80
N THR A 43 2.11 -6.84 1.68
CA THR A 43 1.98 -7.68 0.49
C THR A 43 0.66 -7.35 -0.18
N ARG A 44 0.73 -6.77 -1.39
CA ARG A 44 -0.46 -6.50 -2.17
C ARG A 44 -0.98 -7.79 -2.81
N LEU A 45 -2.29 -8.00 -2.70
CA LEU A 45 -3.01 -9.04 -3.43
C LEU A 45 -3.73 -8.35 -4.60
N GLU A 46 -3.37 -8.74 -5.82
CA GLU A 46 -3.97 -8.21 -7.06
C GLU A 46 -5.18 -9.04 -7.54
N THR A 47 -5.41 -10.21 -6.94
CA THR A 47 -6.55 -11.08 -7.22
C THR A 47 -7.45 -11.23 -5.99
N PRO A 48 -8.77 -11.37 -6.18
CA PRO A 48 -9.68 -11.65 -5.08
C PRO A 48 -9.54 -13.09 -4.53
N ASP A 49 -8.82 -13.95 -5.25
CA ASP A 49 -8.48 -15.31 -4.81
C ASP A 49 -7.41 -15.27 -3.71
N ASP A 50 -7.63 -16.01 -2.62
CA ASP A 50 -6.63 -16.18 -1.56
C ASP A 50 -5.60 -17.24 -2.01
N PRO A 51 -4.31 -16.90 -2.10
CA PRO A 51 -3.28 -17.80 -2.61
C PRO A 51 -2.89 -18.93 -1.65
N PHE A 52 -3.47 -19.00 -0.45
CA PHE A 52 -3.12 -19.98 0.60
C PHE A 52 -4.22 -21.02 0.89
N ILE A 53 -5.29 -21.05 0.10
CA ILE A 53 -6.40 -22.03 0.21
C ILE A 53 -6.43 -23.04 -0.94
#